data_AF-A0A1J5FBW5-F1
#
_entry.id   AF-A0A1J5FBW5-F1
#
_cell.length_a   1.000
_cell.length_b   1.000
_cell.length_c   1.000
_cell.angle_alpha   90.00
_cell.angle_beta   90.00
_cell.angle_gamma   90.00
#
_symmetry.space_group_name_H-M   'P 1'
#
loop_
_entity.id
_entity.type
_entity.pdbx_description
1 polymer ?
#
loop_
_entity_poly.entity_id
_entity_poly.type
_entity_poly.pdbx_seq_one_letter_code
_entity_poly.pdbx_strand_id
1 'polypeptide(L)'
;MGEILISLTNLWKKYMRDYKLVLLLKSDLKKEQKDKLLEDIKKYLGKTESDKMTSLGEKRLAYTIKHEQKGEYFLIEFKSDKVSGELDNRLRVNESILRYLLIRDN
;
A
#
# COMPACT_ATOMS: atom_id res chain seq x y z
N MET A 1 -5.21 21.53 -32.28
CA MET A 1 -5.96 20.68 -31.33
C MET A 1 -5.16 19.46 -30.85
N GLY A 2 -4.48 18.72 -31.73
CA GLY A 2 -3.72 17.51 -31.34
C GLY A 2 -2.53 17.76 -30.38
N GLU A 3 -1.77 18.84 -30.57
CA GLU A 3 -0.60 19.15 -29.73
C GLU A 3 -0.97 19.53 -28.29
N ILE A 4 -2.11 20.19 -28.09
CA ILE A 4 -2.61 20.57 -26.77
C ILE A 4 -3.02 19.31 -25.99
N LEU A 5 -3.69 18.36 -26.65
CA LEU A 5 -4.06 17.08 -26.05
C LEU A 5 -2.84 16.23 -25.69
N ILE A 6 -1.82 16.19 -26.54
CA ILE A 6 -0.56 15.48 -26.27
C ILE A 6 0.22 16.15 -25.13
N SER A 7 0.21 17.48 -25.05
CA SER A 7 0.82 18.22 -23.95
C SER A 7 0.10 17.97 -22.62
N LEU A 8 -1.24 17.96 -22.62
CA LEU A 8 -2.06 17.69 -21.44
C LEU A 8 -1.92 16.26 -20.92
N THR A 9 -1.86 15.26 -21.81
CA THR A 9 -1.63 13.87 -21.41
C THR A 9 -0.24 13.67 -20.82
N ASN A 10 0.78 14.31 -21.40
CA ASN A 10 2.14 14.28 -20.85
C ASN A 10 2.26 15.01 -19.50
N LEU A 11 1.53 16.12 -19.34
CA LEU A 11 1.45 16.84 -18.06
C LEU A 11 0.80 15.99 -16.98
N TRP A 12 -0.33 15.34 -17.25
CA TRP A 12 -0.98 14.45 -16.28
C TRP A 12 -0.08 13.28 -15.86
N LYS A 13 0.64 12.69 -16.81
CA LYS A 13 1.60 11.61 -16.53
C LYS A 13 2.74 12.05 -15.61
N LYS A 14 3.14 13.33 -15.66
CA LYS A 14 4.16 13.91 -14.76
C LYS A 14 3.67 14.04 -13.31
N TYR A 15 2.36 14.18 -13.09
CA TYR A 15 1.79 14.34 -11.75
C TYR A 15 1.49 13.00 -11.08
N MET A 16 1.25 11.94 -11.83
CA MET A 16 1.07 10.59 -11.31
C MET A 16 2.41 9.96 -10.95
N ARG A 17 2.52 9.43 -9.73
CA ARG A 17 3.72 8.77 -9.22
C ARG A 17 3.40 7.33 -8.90
N ASP A 18 4.34 6.44 -9.21
CA ASP A 18 4.28 5.05 -8.81
C ASP A 18 4.65 4.91 -7.34
N TYR A 19 3.88 4.11 -6.61
CA TYR A 19 4.12 3.81 -5.21
C TYR A 19 4.02 2.31 -4.96
N LYS A 20 4.84 1.84 -4.03
CA LYS A 20 4.82 0.48 -3.50
C LYS A 20 4.64 0.56 -1.99
N LEU A 21 3.53 0.03 -1.50
CA LEU A 21 3.26 -0.14 -0.09
C LEU A 21 3.45 -1.61 0.28
N VAL A 22 4.46 -1.90 1.08
CA VAL A 22 4.70 -3.21 1.66
C VAL A 22 4.10 -3.24 3.05
N LEU A 23 3.29 -4.25 3.33
CA LEU A 23 2.65 -4.47 4.62
C LEU A 23 3.12 -5.82 5.19
N LEU A 24 3.45 -5.81 6.48
CA LEU A 24 3.65 -7.02 7.27
C LEU A 24 2.51 -7.13 8.28
N LEU A 25 1.63 -8.10 8.06
CA LEU A 25 0.48 -8.35 8.92
C LEU A 25 0.75 -9.49 9.90
N LYS A 26 0.01 -9.50 11.02
CA LYS A 26 -0.02 -10.66 11.91
C LYS A 26 -0.51 -11.91 11.17
N SER A 27 0.13 -13.04 11.45
CA SER A 27 -0.16 -14.32 10.80
C SER A 27 -1.45 -15.00 11.26
N ASP A 28 -1.92 -14.67 12.47
CA ASP A 28 -3.08 -15.28 13.13
C ASP A 28 -4.43 -14.72 12.66
N LEU A 29 -4.42 -13.64 11.87
CA LEU A 29 -5.63 -13.04 11.31
C LEU A 29 -6.38 -14.03 10.42
N LYS A 30 -7.71 -14.06 10.54
CA LYS A 30 -8.56 -14.80 9.60
C LYS A 30 -8.58 -14.11 8.24
N LYS A 31 -8.81 -14.87 7.17
CA LYS A 31 -8.86 -14.34 5.79
C LYS A 31 -9.79 -13.12 5.66
N GLU A 32 -11.01 -13.22 6.19
CA GLU A 32 -12.00 -12.13 6.16
C GLU A 32 -11.51 -10.86 6.85
N GLN A 33 -10.77 -10.98 7.96
CA GLN A 33 -10.21 -9.84 8.68
C GLN A 33 -9.08 -9.18 7.88
N LYS A 34 -8.25 -9.99 7.20
CA LYS A 34 -7.21 -9.48 6.29
C LYS A 34 -7.85 -8.74 5.14
N ASP A 35 -8.80 -9.37 4.44
CA ASP A 35 -9.45 -8.79 3.26
C ASP A 35 -10.09 -7.44 3.60
N LYS A 36 -10.83 -7.37 4.73
CA LYS A 36 -11.41 -6.12 5.22
C LYS A 36 -10.36 -5.06 5.54
N LEU A 37 -9.29 -5.43 6.24
CA LEU A 37 -8.19 -4.50 6.56
C LEU A 37 -7.56 -3.92 5.29
N LEU A 38 -7.35 -4.77 4.29
CA LEU A 38 -6.72 -4.38 3.03
C LEU A 38 -7.62 -3.48 2.20
N GLU A 39 -8.92 -3.77 2.14
CA GLU A 39 -9.92 -2.87 1.54
C GLU A 39 -9.99 -1.52 2.25
N ASP A 40 -9.91 -1.50 3.57
CA ASP A 40 -9.90 -0.26 4.34
C ASP A 40 -8.62 0.55 4.04
N ILE A 41 -7.44 -0.09 3.95
CA ILE A 41 -6.19 0.58 3.57
C ILE A 41 -6.29 1.22 2.18
N LYS A 42 -6.95 0.56 1.21
CA LYS A 42 -7.14 1.11 -0.15
C LYS A 42 -7.82 2.47 -0.14
N LYS A 43 -8.78 2.70 0.77
CA LYS A 43 -9.48 3.99 0.91
C LYS A 43 -8.55 5.14 1.28
N TYR A 44 -7.41 4.83 1.89
CA TYR A 44 -6.41 5.82 2.32
C TYR A 44 -5.21 5.93 1.36
N LEU A 45 -5.19 5.24 0.22
CA LEU A 45 -4.12 5.42 -0.77
C LEU A 45 -4.19 6.78 -1.48
N GLY A 46 -5.34 7.45 -1.43
CA GLY A 46 -5.61 8.70 -2.13
C GLY A 46 -6.43 8.45 -3.40
N LYS A 47 -6.37 9.39 -4.35
CA LYS A 47 -6.94 9.18 -5.68
C LYS A 47 -5.97 8.31 -6.48
N THR A 48 -6.33 7.05 -6.66
CA THR A 48 -5.53 6.10 -7.42
C THR A 48 -6.08 5.96 -8.84
N GLU A 49 -5.19 5.94 -9.83
CA GLU A 49 -5.55 5.57 -11.21
C GLU A 49 -5.64 4.05 -11.35
N SER A 50 -4.72 3.35 -10.68
CA SER A 50 -4.70 1.90 -10.59
C SER A 50 -4.08 1.49 -9.26
N ASP A 51 -4.55 0.35 -8.74
CA ASP A 51 -3.93 -0.37 -7.64
C ASP A 51 -3.92 -1.87 -7.94
N LYS A 52 -2.83 -2.53 -7.60
CA LYS A 52 -2.65 -3.96 -7.70
C LYS A 52 -2.17 -4.49 -6.37
N MET A 53 -2.86 -5.49 -5.87
CA MET A 53 -2.52 -6.14 -4.61
C MET A 53 -1.99 -7.56 -4.86
N THR A 54 -0.90 -7.92 -4.18
CA THR A 54 -0.27 -9.24 -4.25
C THR A 54 0.06 -9.74 -2.85
N SER A 55 -0.34 -10.97 -2.52
CA SER A 55 0.16 -11.66 -1.32
C SER A 55 1.54 -12.25 -1.63
N LEU A 56 2.51 -11.97 -0.76
CA LEU A 56 3.87 -12.51 -0.81
C LEU A 56 4.05 -13.70 0.16
N GLY A 57 2.98 -14.08 0.87
CA GLY A 57 2.93 -15.22 1.77
C GLY A 57 3.51 -14.96 3.17
N GLU A 58 3.38 -15.98 4.03
CA GLU A 58 3.90 -15.98 5.39
C GLU A 58 5.41 -16.23 5.39
N LYS A 59 6.14 -15.44 6.19
CA LYS A 59 7.59 -15.63 6.41
C LYS A 59 7.93 -15.51 7.89
N ARG A 60 8.96 -16.26 8.32
CA ARG A 60 9.57 -16.09 9.64
C ARG A 60 10.38 -14.79 9.68
N LEU A 61 10.26 -14.06 10.79
CA LEU A 61 10.98 -12.81 11.03
C LEU A 61 12.36 -13.11 11.62
N ALA A 62 13.34 -12.26 11.33
CA ALA A 62 14.69 -12.39 11.90
C ALA A 62 14.71 -12.14 13.41
N TYR A 63 13.75 -11.37 13.91
CA TYR A 63 13.53 -11.08 15.32
C TYR A 63 12.04 -10.86 15.58
N THR A 64 11.63 -11.04 16.82
CA THR A 64 10.23 -10.89 17.23
C THR A 64 9.78 -9.43 17.12
N ILE A 65 8.64 -9.18 16.48
CA ILE A 65 8.01 -7.85 16.39
C ILE A 65 6.64 -7.94 17.06
N LYS A 66 6.37 -7.10 18.08
CA LYS A 66 5.09 -7.11 18.83
C LYS A 66 4.67 -8.54 19.26
N HIS A 67 5.62 -9.34 19.76
CA HIS A 67 5.45 -10.75 20.15
C HIS A 67 5.21 -11.76 19.01
N GLU A 68 5.23 -11.33 17.74
CA GLU A 68 5.13 -12.22 16.59
C GLU A 68 6.50 -12.65 16.06
N GLN A 69 6.68 -13.94 15.79
CA GLN A 69 7.90 -14.50 15.16
C GLN A 69 7.74 -14.73 13.65
N LYS A 70 6.52 -14.57 13.14
CA LYS A 70 6.15 -14.75 11.73
C LYS A 70 5.09 -13.71 11.35
N GLY A 71 5.01 -13.40 10.07
CA GLY A 71 3.97 -12.51 9.55
C GLY A 71 3.75 -12.74 8.07
N GLU A 72 2.60 -12.29 7.59
CA GLU A 72 2.23 -12.39 6.18
C GLU A 72 2.54 -11.07 5.47
N TYR A 73 3.27 -11.17 4.37
CA TYR A 73 3.66 -10.01 3.57
C TYR A 73 2.65 -9.75 2.46
N PHE A 74 2.30 -8.48 2.29
CA PHE A 74 1.48 -8.00 1.19
C PHE A 74 2.15 -6.83 0.50
N LEU A 75 1.99 -6.77 -0.82
CA LEU A 75 2.44 -5.68 -1.66
C LEU A 75 1.23 -5.04 -2.32
N ILE A 76 1.13 -3.72 -2.21
CA ILE A 76 0.18 -2.90 -2.95
C ILE A 76 0.99 -1.95 -3.84
N GLU A 77 0.86 -2.14 -5.15
CA GLU A 77 1.44 -1.27 -6.17
C GLU A 77 0.34 -0.34 -6.67
N PHE A 78 0.55 0.97 -6.60
CA PHE A 78 -0.49 1.91 -7.00
C PHE A 78 0.09 3.19 -7.61
N LYS A 79 -0.69 3.80 -8.51
CA LYS A 79 -0.37 5.11 -9.09
C LYS A 79 -1.27 6.17 -8.49
N SER A 80 -0.67 7.20 -7.93
CA SER A 80 -1.41 8.34 -7.36
C SER A 80 -0.65 9.65 -7.55
N ASP A 81 -1.39 10.75 -7.65
CA ASP A 81 -0.82 12.10 -7.62
C ASP A 81 -0.22 12.40 -6.24
N LYS A 82 -0.96 12.02 -5.19
CA LYS A 82 -0.59 12.23 -3.80
C LYS A 82 -1.23 11.17 -2.92
N VAL A 83 -0.38 10.56 -2.07
CA VAL A 83 -0.83 9.67 -1.01
C VAL A 83 -1.60 10.45 0.07
N SER A 84 -2.68 9.87 0.61
CA SER A 84 -3.45 10.51 1.68
C SER A 84 -2.56 10.83 2.90
N GLY A 85 -2.73 12.03 3.47
CA GLY A 85 -2.04 12.42 4.70
C GLY A 85 -2.44 11.58 5.91
N GLU A 86 -3.58 10.87 5.84
CA GLU A 86 -4.03 9.98 6.90
C GLU A 86 -3.39 8.58 6.87
N LEU A 87 -2.83 8.18 5.72
CA LEU A 87 -2.39 6.79 5.52
C LEU A 87 -1.42 6.34 6.61
N ASP A 88 -0.38 7.13 6.88
CA ASP A 88 0.65 6.80 7.86
C ASP A 88 0.06 6.59 9.27
N ASN A 89 -0.81 7.50 9.71
CA ASN A 89 -1.49 7.40 11.00
C ASN A 89 -2.37 6.14 11.07
N ARG A 90 -3.15 5.85 10.03
CA ARG A 90 -4.03 4.67 9.98
C ARG A 90 -3.24 3.36 10.04
N LEU A 91 -2.12 3.29 9.30
CA LEU A 91 -1.26 2.11 9.31
C LEU A 91 -0.58 1.92 10.67
N ARG A 92 -0.12 3.02 11.28
CA ARG A 92 0.59 3.00 12.57
C ARG A 92 -0.29 2.59 13.75
N VAL A 93 -1.54 3.07 13.82
CA VAL A 93 -2.47 2.77 14.92
C VAL A 93 -3.06 1.36 14.84
N ASN A 94 -2.98 0.72 13.68
CA ASN A 94 -3.56 -0.59 13.49
C ASN A 94 -2.66 -1.69 14.09
N GLU A 95 -3.14 -2.36 15.14
CA GLU A 95 -2.37 -3.39 15.85
C GLU A 95 -2.09 -4.65 15.01
N SER A 96 -2.95 -4.92 14.01
CA SER A 96 -2.80 -6.04 13.08
C SER A 96 -1.63 -5.85 12.10
N ILE A 97 -1.12 -4.63 11.98
CA ILE A 97 0.04 -4.28 11.17
C ILE A 97 1.28 -4.27 12.06
N LEU A 98 2.20 -5.18 11.78
CA LEU A 98 3.47 -5.29 12.49
C LEU A 98 4.48 -4.26 11.99
N ARG A 99 4.53 -4.07 10.67
CA ARG A 99 5.42 -3.12 10.00
C ARG A 99 4.84 -2.74 8.64
N TYR A 100 5.17 -1.55 8.16
CA TYR A 100 4.88 -1.13 6.80
C TYR A 100 6.05 -0.33 6.23
N LEU A 101 6.12 -0.26 4.91
CA LEU A 101 7.06 0.58 4.18
C LEU A 101 6.38 1.11 2.94
N LEU A 102 6.28 2.43 2.84
CA LEU A 102 5.83 3.12 1.64
C LEU A 102 7.06 3.60 0.87
N ILE A 103 7.17 3.16 -0.37
CA ILE A 103 8.24 3.52 -1.30
C ILE A 103 7.59 4.26 -2.47
N ARG A 104 8.20 5.37 -2.87
CA ARG A 104 7.91 5.98 -4.16
C ARG A 104 8.81 5.30 -5.20
N ASP A 105 8.19 4.59 -6.14
CA ASP A 105 8.89 3.92 -7.23
C ASP A 105 9.03 4.93 -8.39
N ASN A 106 10.22 5.00 -8.99
CA ASN A 106 10.64 6.15 -9.80
C ASN A 106 10.82 5.78 -11.27
#